data_AF-A0A8B9M9H8-F1
#
_entry.id   AF-A0A8B9M9H8-F1
#
_cell.length_a   1.000
_cell.length_b   1.000
_cell.length_c   1.000
_cell.angle_alpha   90.00
_cell.angle_beta   90.00
_cell.angle_gamma   90.00
#
_symmetry.space_group_name_H-M   'P 1'
#
loop_
_entity.id
_entity.type
_entity.pdbx_description
1 polymer ?
#
loop_
_entity_poly.entity_id
_entity_poly.type
_entity_poly.pdbx_seq_one_letter_code
_entity_poly.pdbx_strand_id
1 'polypeptide(L)'
;MLSKRMEELEEVSKELLKVLLSDWADNLLRRSLDKRSQMDDKLLASQATAAQLVRELGAAEETVAKTLLDQESELQRLLQRLQDLEEELVRAREAGASLQASNSALRRELEELREESRRLEEDTEREEDTVPSTTYVTQLYYKISRIDWDYEAKPAQIKGIHYGPDIAQPIDIDGSRHSRCFISDYLWSLVPTAW
;
A
#
# COMPACT_ATOMS: atom_id res chain seq x y z
N MET A 1 110.04 -2.05 61.04
CA MET A 1 108.93 -2.41 60.13
C MET A 1 107.55 -2.23 60.77
N LEU A 2 107.35 -2.64 62.02
CA LEU A 2 106.06 -2.50 62.72
C LEU A 2 105.63 -1.05 63.00
N SER A 3 106.54 -0.14 63.39
CA SER A 3 106.14 1.25 63.68
C SER A 3 105.70 2.02 62.44
N LYS A 4 106.35 1.81 61.30
CA LYS A 4 106.00 2.44 60.02
C LYS A 4 104.59 2.04 59.55
N ARG A 5 104.22 0.77 59.73
CA ARG A 5 102.84 0.29 59.48
C ARG A 5 101.84 0.87 60.47
N MET A 6 102.23 1.12 61.71
CA MET A 6 101.36 1.72 62.72
C MET A 6 101.11 3.20 62.44
N GLU A 7 102.14 3.93 62.00
CA GLU A 7 102.02 5.31 61.52
C GLU A 7 101.15 5.40 60.27
N GLU A 8 101.34 4.51 59.28
CA GLU A 8 100.46 4.44 58.10
C GLU A 8 99.00 4.14 58.48
N LEU A 9 98.77 3.27 59.46
CA LEU A 9 97.42 2.95 59.94
C LEU A 9 96.78 4.12 60.68
N GLU A 10 97.55 4.85 61.49
CA GLU A 10 97.10 6.06 62.18
C GLU A 10 96.81 7.19 61.19
N GLU A 11 97.66 7.39 60.19
CA GLU A 11 97.50 8.38 59.13
C GLU A 11 96.22 8.08 58.33
N VAL A 12 96.02 6.81 57.94
CA VAL A 12 94.80 6.36 57.27
C VAL A 12 93.57 6.52 58.18
N SER A 13 93.69 6.27 59.49
CA SER A 13 92.58 6.50 60.43
C SER A 13 92.26 7.98 60.60
N LYS A 14 93.26 8.87 60.58
CA LYS A 14 93.11 10.32 60.64
C LYS A 14 92.49 10.86 59.36
N GLU A 15 92.89 10.34 58.21
CA GLU A 15 92.29 10.70 56.92
C GLU A 15 90.85 10.17 56.79
N LEU A 16 90.56 8.95 57.28
CA LEU A 16 89.19 8.43 57.39
C LEU A 16 88.34 9.26 58.35
N LEU A 17 88.89 9.66 59.50
CA LEU A 17 88.22 10.57 60.43
C LEU A 17 88.00 11.95 59.81
N LYS A 18 88.94 12.49 59.05
CA LYS A 18 88.74 13.75 58.30
C LYS A 18 87.65 13.61 57.25
N VAL A 19 87.56 12.48 56.56
CA VAL A 19 86.50 12.24 55.57
C VAL A 19 85.14 12.06 56.26
N LEU A 20 85.09 11.37 57.40
CA LEU A 20 83.89 11.19 58.22
C LEU A 20 83.44 12.48 58.93
N LEU A 21 84.38 13.32 59.38
CA LEU A 21 84.13 14.65 59.96
C LEU A 21 83.94 15.72 58.88
N SER A 22 84.30 15.44 57.62
CA SER A 22 84.02 16.34 56.53
C SER A 22 82.55 16.21 56.13
N ASP A 23 81.88 17.35 56.04
CA ASP A 23 80.50 17.45 55.54
C ASP A 23 80.33 16.91 54.12
N TRP A 24 81.40 16.49 53.43
CA TRP A 24 81.38 16.00 52.06
C TRP A 24 80.57 14.71 51.90
N ALA A 25 80.77 13.73 52.79
CA ALA A 25 80.02 12.47 52.74
C ALA A 25 78.53 12.70 53.03
N ASP A 26 78.22 13.56 53.99
CA ASP A 26 76.85 13.93 54.36
C ASP A 26 76.15 14.74 53.27
N ASN A 27 76.84 15.67 52.62
CA ASN A 27 76.32 16.42 51.48
C ASN A 27 76.08 15.52 50.25
N LEU A 28 76.93 14.50 50.03
CA LEU A 28 76.74 13.53 48.97
C LEU A 28 75.48 12.68 49.22
N LEU A 29 75.29 12.22 50.47
CA LEU A 29 74.09 11.50 50.89
C LEU A 29 72.83 12.35 50.73
N ARG A 30 72.84 13.61 51.19
CA ARG A 30 71.74 14.57 50.99
C ARG A 30 71.38 14.74 49.52
N ARG A 31 72.38 14.98 48.66
CA ARG A 31 72.15 15.08 47.20
C ARG A 31 71.57 13.80 46.61
N SER A 32 71.98 12.63 47.11
CA SER A 32 71.43 11.34 46.64
C SER A 32 69.98 11.13 47.09
N LEU A 33 69.65 11.55 48.33
CA LEU A 33 68.30 11.54 48.87
C LEU A 33 67.39 12.51 48.13
N ASP A 34 67.85 13.74 47.87
CA ASP A 34 67.11 14.73 47.10
C ASP A 34 66.80 14.22 45.69
N LYS A 35 67.77 13.59 45.01
CA LYS A 35 67.55 12.97 43.69
C LYS A 35 66.53 11.83 43.74
N ARG A 36 66.54 11.01 44.80
CA ARG A 36 65.55 9.94 45.00
C ARG A 36 64.16 10.53 45.25
N SER A 37 64.05 11.52 46.14
CA SER A 37 62.79 12.23 46.39
C SER A 37 62.22 12.82 45.10
N GLN A 38 63.03 13.52 44.30
CA GLN A 38 62.59 14.07 43.01
C GLN A 38 62.16 12.99 42.00
N MET A 39 62.78 11.82 42.04
CA MET A 39 62.39 10.69 41.20
C MET A 39 61.07 10.10 41.68
N ASP A 40 60.89 9.93 42.99
CA ASP A 40 59.65 9.44 43.59
C ASP A 40 58.49 10.40 43.31
N ASP A 41 58.71 11.71 43.42
CA ASP A 41 57.72 12.74 43.07
C ASP A 41 57.30 12.65 41.59
N LYS A 42 58.26 12.42 40.68
CA LYS A 42 57.99 12.23 39.24
C LYS A 42 57.23 10.94 38.97
N LEU A 43 57.55 9.86 39.68
CA LEU A 43 56.85 8.57 39.57
C LEU A 43 55.41 8.68 40.09
N LEU A 44 55.20 9.38 41.21
CA LEU A 44 53.87 9.66 41.73
C LEU A 44 53.06 10.53 40.76
N ALA A 45 53.67 11.57 40.19
CA ALA A 45 53.03 12.42 39.20
C ALA A 45 52.66 11.65 37.93
N SER A 46 53.55 10.79 37.41
CA SER A 46 53.27 9.97 36.23
C SER A 46 52.23 8.89 36.51
N GLN A 47 52.21 8.32 37.72
CA GLN A 47 51.18 7.38 38.15
C GLN A 47 49.82 8.08 38.25
N ALA A 48 49.77 9.30 38.79
CA ALA A 48 48.55 10.09 38.88
C ALA A 48 48.00 10.46 37.50
N THR A 49 48.85 10.88 36.56
CA THR A 49 48.42 11.17 35.18
C THR A 49 47.99 9.90 34.45
N ALA A 50 48.71 8.78 34.60
CA ALA A 50 48.29 7.50 34.04
C ALA A 50 46.92 7.05 34.59
N ALA A 51 46.70 7.17 35.91
CA ALA A 51 45.41 6.85 36.53
C ALA A 51 44.28 7.78 36.09
N GLN A 52 44.58 9.04 35.78
CA GLN A 52 43.61 9.95 35.19
C GLN A 52 43.27 9.56 33.75
N LEU A 53 44.27 9.26 32.92
CA LEU A 53 44.07 8.83 31.54
C LEU A 53 43.25 7.53 31.45
N VAL A 54 43.49 6.56 32.34
CA VAL A 54 42.69 5.32 32.39
C VAL A 54 41.22 5.61 32.73
N ARG A 55 40.96 6.55 33.64
CA ARG A 55 39.59 6.96 33.98
C ARG A 55 38.91 7.68 32.82
N GLU A 56 39.62 8.58 32.15
CA GLU A 56 39.12 9.29 30.97
C GLU A 56 38.85 8.33 29.81
N LEU A 57 39.74 7.36 29.58
CA LEU A 57 39.55 6.31 28.58
C LEU A 57 38.32 5.46 28.90
N GLY A 58 38.17 5.00 30.15
CA GLY A 58 37.00 4.23 30.56
C GLY A 58 35.68 4.99 30.39
N ALA A 59 35.67 6.30 30.72
CA ALA A 59 34.49 7.14 30.49
C ALA A 59 34.20 7.32 28.99
N ALA A 60 35.22 7.49 28.16
CA ALA A 60 35.06 7.58 26.71
C ALA A 60 34.59 6.25 26.09
N GLU A 61 35.11 5.12 26.56
CA GLU A 61 34.64 3.79 26.15
C GLU A 61 33.17 3.58 26.51
N GLU A 62 32.74 3.99 27.71
CA GLU A 62 31.35 3.88 28.14
C GLU A 62 30.41 4.75 27.29
N THR A 63 30.82 5.98 26.94
CA THR A 63 29.99 6.84 26.07
C THR A 63 29.90 6.27 24.67
N VAL A 64 31.02 5.81 24.10
CA VAL A 64 31.03 5.16 22.77
C VAL A 64 30.16 3.90 22.78
N ALA A 65 30.28 3.05 23.79
CA ALA A 65 29.46 1.85 23.93
C ALA A 65 27.97 2.16 23.97
N LYS A 66 27.55 3.19 24.73
CA LYS A 66 26.16 3.66 24.78
C LYS A 66 25.68 4.14 23.41
N THR A 67 26.46 5.00 22.74
CA THR A 67 26.09 5.50 21.41
C THR A 67 25.99 4.39 20.36
N LEU A 68 26.83 3.36 20.44
CA LEU A 68 26.76 2.22 19.53
C LEU A 68 25.50 1.40 19.77
N LEU A 69 25.13 1.20 21.03
CA LEU A 69 23.91 0.48 21.41
C LEU A 69 22.64 1.23 20.97
N ASP A 70 22.64 2.55 21.12
CA ASP A 70 21.56 3.41 20.63
C ASP A 70 21.43 3.30 19.10
N GLN A 71 22.55 3.43 18.37
CA GLN A 71 22.58 3.28 16.91
C GLN A 71 22.14 1.88 16.44
N GLU A 72 22.56 0.82 17.14
CA GLU A 72 22.13 -0.55 16.82
C GLU A 72 20.62 -0.69 17.01
N SER A 73 20.05 -0.11 18.07
CA SER A 73 18.61 -0.11 18.30
C SER A 73 17.84 0.66 17.22
N GLU A 74 18.38 1.78 16.74
CA GLU A 74 17.80 2.55 15.62
C GLU A 74 17.87 1.76 14.32
N LEU A 75 19.01 1.13 14.01
CA LEU A 75 19.16 0.28 12.83
C LEU A 75 18.17 -0.88 12.85
N GLN A 76 17.97 -1.54 13.99
CA GLN A 76 17.00 -2.61 14.12
C GLN A 76 15.56 -2.12 13.86
N ARG A 77 15.18 -0.95 14.37
CA ARG A 77 13.88 -0.33 14.08
C ARG A 77 13.70 0.00 12.60
N LEU A 78 14.74 0.54 11.96
CA LEU A 78 14.72 0.85 10.54
C LEU A 78 14.62 -0.41 9.69
N LEU A 79 15.33 -1.49 10.07
CA LEU A 79 15.23 -2.79 9.40
C LEU A 79 13.82 -3.38 9.49
N GLN A 80 13.20 -3.33 10.67
CA GLN A 80 11.80 -3.75 10.84
C GLN A 80 10.87 -2.91 9.95
N ARG A 81 11.05 -1.59 9.92
CA ARG A 81 10.24 -0.72 9.07
C ARG A 81 10.43 -1.00 7.58
N LEU A 82 11.64 -1.33 7.16
CA LEU A 82 11.91 -1.74 5.77
C LEU A 82 11.22 -3.06 5.44
N GLN A 83 11.27 -4.04 6.34
CA GLN A 83 10.56 -5.32 6.16
C GLN A 83 9.05 -5.11 6.03
N ASP A 84 8.45 -4.27 6.88
CA ASP A 84 7.02 -3.94 6.80
C ASP A 84 6.67 -3.32 5.44
N LEU A 85 7.49 -2.37 4.96
CA LEU A 85 7.28 -1.71 3.67
C LEU A 85 7.47 -2.66 2.49
N GLU A 86 8.43 -3.59 2.58
CA GLU A 86 8.61 -4.64 1.57
C GLU A 86 7.39 -5.56 1.50
N GLU A 87 6.84 -5.97 2.64
CA GLU A 87 5.60 -6.76 2.69
C GLU A 87 4.41 -5.99 2.11
N GLU A 88 4.22 -4.72 2.47
CA GLU A 88 3.17 -3.86 1.92
C GLU A 88 3.30 -3.74 0.40
N LEU A 89 4.54 -3.60 -0.11
CA LEU A 89 4.82 -3.49 -1.53
C LEU A 89 4.52 -4.80 -2.27
N VAL A 90 4.86 -5.96 -1.69
CA VAL A 90 4.48 -7.27 -2.25
C VAL A 90 2.96 -7.41 -2.31
N ARG A 91 2.25 -7.11 -1.22
CA ARG A 91 0.77 -7.16 -1.19
C ARG A 91 0.14 -6.22 -2.21
N ALA A 92 0.68 -5.01 -2.37
CA ALA A 92 0.21 -4.05 -3.37
C ALA A 92 0.45 -4.55 -4.81
N ARG A 93 1.58 -5.22 -5.08
CA ARG A 93 1.86 -5.83 -6.38
C ARG A 93 0.90 -6.99 -6.69
N GLU A 94 0.63 -7.84 -5.70
CA GLU A 94 -0.34 -8.94 -5.85
C GLU A 94 -1.76 -8.41 -6.10
N ALA A 95 -2.18 -7.39 -5.36
CA ALA A 95 -3.45 -6.70 -5.58
C ALA A 95 -3.50 -6.02 -6.96
N GLY A 96 -2.40 -5.40 -7.41
CA GLY A 96 -2.30 -4.82 -8.75
C GLY A 96 -2.42 -5.88 -9.85
N ALA A 97 -1.77 -7.03 -9.69
CA ALA A 97 -1.84 -8.14 -10.64
C ALA A 97 -3.25 -8.75 -10.69
N SER A 98 -3.92 -8.92 -9.55
CA SER A 98 -5.29 -9.45 -9.50
C SER A 98 -6.31 -8.49 -10.13
N LEU A 99 -6.17 -7.18 -9.86
CA LEU A 99 -6.99 -6.15 -10.51
C LEU A 99 -6.74 -6.08 -12.02
N GLN A 100 -5.49 -6.22 -12.47
CA GLN A 100 -5.16 -6.27 -13.89
C GLN A 100 -5.78 -7.48 -14.58
N ALA A 101 -5.75 -8.66 -13.94
CA ALA A 101 -6.40 -9.87 -14.44
C ALA A 101 -7.93 -9.74 -14.48
N SER A 102 -8.54 -9.15 -13.45
CA SER A 102 -9.98 -8.86 -13.46
C SER A 102 -10.34 -7.85 -14.56
N ASN A 103 -9.53 -6.81 -14.77
CA ASN A 103 -9.77 -5.85 -15.83
C ASN A 103 -9.67 -6.47 -17.23
N SER A 104 -8.69 -7.36 -17.46
CA SER A 104 -8.59 -8.06 -18.74
C SER A 104 -9.75 -9.02 -18.98
N ALA A 105 -10.22 -9.72 -17.95
CA ALA A 105 -11.42 -10.56 -18.03
C ALA A 105 -12.67 -9.74 -18.37
N LEU A 106 -12.92 -8.64 -17.66
CA LEU A 106 -14.05 -7.74 -17.92
C LEU A 106 -13.99 -7.11 -19.32
N ARG A 107 -12.80 -6.76 -19.82
CA ARG A 107 -12.64 -6.27 -21.19
C ARG A 107 -13.02 -7.33 -22.23
N ARG A 108 -12.71 -8.59 -21.95
CA ARG A 108 -13.08 -9.70 -22.82
C ARG A 108 -14.58 -9.93 -22.83
N GLU A 109 -15.21 -10.00 -21.65
CA GLU A 109 -16.67 -10.12 -21.52
C GLU A 109 -17.40 -8.97 -22.23
N LEU A 110 -16.86 -7.75 -22.12
CA LEU A 110 -17.44 -6.59 -22.79
C LEU A 110 -17.34 -6.67 -24.31
N GLU A 111 -16.26 -7.23 -24.85
CA GLU A 111 -16.13 -7.46 -26.29
C GLU A 111 -17.05 -8.59 -26.77
N GLU A 112 -17.17 -9.68 -26.00
CA GLU A 112 -18.11 -10.77 -26.28
C GLU A 112 -19.56 -10.25 -26.33
N LEU A 113 -19.97 -9.42 -25.36
CA LEU A 113 -21.30 -8.78 -25.34
C LEU A 113 -21.51 -7.81 -26.52
N ARG A 114 -20.46 -7.08 -26.95
CA ARG A 114 -20.54 -6.23 -28.14
C ARG A 114 -20.74 -7.04 -29.41
N GLU A 115 -20.06 -8.17 -29.53
CA GLU A 115 -20.26 -9.09 -30.65
C GLU A 115 -21.66 -9.69 -30.66
N GLU A 116 -22.18 -10.09 -29.49
CA GLU A 116 -23.55 -10.58 -29.34
C GLU A 116 -24.59 -9.51 -29.70
N SER A 117 -24.41 -8.27 -29.21
CA SER A 117 -25.30 -7.15 -29.55
C SER A 117 -25.31 -6.88 -31.06
N ARG A 118 -24.13 -6.90 -31.71
CA ARG A 118 -24.06 -6.72 -33.16
C ARG A 118 -24.77 -7.85 -33.91
N ARG A 119 -24.63 -9.10 -33.47
CA ARG A 119 -25.34 -10.24 -34.07
C ARG A 119 -26.85 -10.10 -33.93
N LEU A 120 -27.32 -9.70 -32.75
CA LEU A 120 -28.75 -9.46 -32.52
C LEU A 120 -29.27 -8.31 -33.37
N GLU A 121 -28.52 -7.21 -33.50
CA GLU A 121 -28.87 -6.10 -34.38
C GLU A 121 -28.99 -6.58 -35.84
N GLU A 122 -28.01 -7.32 -36.35
CA GLU A 122 -28.08 -7.92 -37.70
C GLU A 122 -29.28 -8.86 -37.88
N ASP A 123 -29.62 -9.65 -36.86
CA ASP A 123 -30.77 -10.55 -36.90
C ASP A 123 -32.10 -9.77 -36.86
N THR A 124 -32.19 -8.69 -36.08
CA THR A 124 -33.36 -7.82 -36.08
C THR A 124 -33.53 -7.07 -37.39
N GLU A 125 -32.44 -6.59 -38.02
CA GLU A 125 -32.50 -5.96 -39.35
C GLU A 125 -32.99 -6.97 -40.40
N ARG A 126 -32.50 -8.22 -40.35
CA ARG A 126 -33.00 -9.31 -41.22
C ARG A 126 -34.47 -9.63 -40.95
N GLU A 127 -34.91 -9.59 -39.70
CA GLU A 127 -36.32 -9.77 -39.34
C GLU A 127 -37.16 -8.60 -39.85
N GLU A 128 -36.76 -7.34 -39.66
CA GLU A 128 -37.47 -6.15 -40.15
C GLU A 128 -37.67 -6.18 -41.68
N ASP A 129 -36.65 -6.62 -42.43
CA ASP A 129 -36.75 -6.82 -43.89
C ASP A 129 -37.79 -7.90 -44.29
N THR A 130 -38.12 -8.82 -43.38
CA THR A 130 -39.17 -9.86 -43.58
C THR A 130 -40.54 -9.50 -43.01
N VAL A 131 -40.65 -8.49 -42.12
CA VAL A 131 -41.93 -8.01 -41.58
C VAL A 131 -42.46 -6.69 -42.22
N PRO A 132 -42.49 -6.53 -43.56
CA PRO A 132 -43.50 -5.66 -44.17
C PRO A 132 -44.93 -6.17 -43.94
N SER A 133 -45.07 -7.46 -43.61
CA SER A 133 -46.36 -8.16 -43.55
C SER A 133 -47.28 -7.64 -42.45
N THR A 134 -46.84 -7.45 -41.20
CA THR A 134 -47.76 -7.15 -40.09
C THR A 134 -48.34 -5.74 -40.21
N THR A 135 -47.51 -4.73 -40.52
CA THR A 135 -47.99 -3.36 -40.76
C THR A 135 -48.91 -3.31 -41.98
N TYR A 136 -48.55 -4.01 -43.06
CA TYR A 136 -49.40 -4.11 -44.24
C TYR A 136 -50.74 -4.80 -43.94
N VAL A 137 -50.73 -5.89 -43.19
CA VAL A 137 -51.92 -6.65 -42.81
C VAL A 137 -52.83 -5.83 -41.90
N THR A 138 -52.28 -5.12 -40.90
CA THR A 138 -53.06 -4.21 -40.05
C THR A 138 -53.64 -3.05 -40.86
N GLN A 139 -52.86 -2.46 -41.77
CA GLN A 139 -53.36 -1.43 -42.69
C GLN A 139 -54.44 -1.97 -43.64
N LEU A 140 -54.31 -3.21 -44.10
CA LEU A 140 -55.29 -3.86 -44.96
C LEU A 140 -56.60 -4.11 -44.21
N TYR A 141 -56.53 -4.64 -42.98
CA TYR A 141 -57.70 -4.81 -42.12
C TYR A 141 -58.38 -3.48 -41.82
N TYR A 142 -57.60 -2.41 -41.57
CA TYR A 142 -58.16 -1.07 -41.41
C TYR A 142 -58.81 -0.56 -42.71
N LYS A 143 -58.19 -0.75 -43.88
CA LYS A 143 -58.77 -0.31 -45.15
C LYS A 143 -60.09 -1.02 -45.46
N ILE A 144 -60.20 -2.30 -45.12
CA ILE A 144 -61.39 -3.13 -45.36
C ILE A 144 -62.49 -2.80 -44.35
N SER A 145 -62.16 -2.81 -43.05
CA SER A 145 -63.15 -2.68 -41.99
C SER A 145 -63.43 -1.23 -41.58
N ARG A 146 -62.46 -0.33 -41.77
CA ARG A 146 -62.46 1.06 -41.27
C ARG A 146 -62.68 1.16 -39.76
N ILE A 147 -62.27 0.14 -39.01
CA ILE A 147 -62.39 0.13 -37.55
C ILE A 147 -61.03 0.42 -36.93
N ASP A 148 -60.98 1.41 -36.05
CA ASP A 148 -59.88 1.61 -35.12
C ASP A 148 -60.24 1.03 -33.75
N TRP A 149 -59.42 0.09 -33.29
CA TRP A 149 -59.61 -0.59 -32.01
C TRP A 149 -58.99 0.19 -30.85
N ASP A 150 -59.65 0.17 -29.70
CA ASP A 150 -59.13 0.70 -28.43
C ASP A 150 -58.26 -0.36 -27.75
N TYR A 151 -56.94 -0.21 -27.84
CA TYR A 151 -55.97 -1.18 -27.30
C TYR A 151 -55.80 -1.07 -25.77
N GLU A 152 -56.40 -0.06 -25.12
CA GLU A 152 -56.37 0.10 -23.66
C GLU A 152 -57.58 -0.57 -22.98
N ALA A 153 -58.54 -1.08 -23.77
CA ALA A 153 -59.72 -1.78 -23.27
C ALA A 153 -59.39 -3.19 -22.73
N LYS A 154 -60.27 -3.74 -21.90
CA LYS A 154 -60.11 -5.09 -21.33
C LYS A 154 -60.12 -6.15 -22.44
N PRO A 155 -59.37 -7.26 -22.34
CA PRO A 155 -59.31 -8.28 -23.40
C PRO A 155 -60.65 -8.94 -23.76
N ALA A 156 -61.60 -8.95 -22.82
CA ALA A 156 -62.95 -9.46 -23.03
C ALA A 156 -63.91 -8.42 -23.65
N GLN A 157 -63.48 -7.17 -23.78
CA GLN A 157 -64.27 -6.05 -24.28
C GLN A 157 -63.76 -5.63 -25.66
N ILE A 158 -64.61 -5.77 -26.66
CA ILE A 158 -64.33 -5.40 -28.04
C ILE A 158 -64.80 -3.96 -28.20
N LYS A 159 -63.86 -3.02 -28.09
CA LYS A 159 -64.12 -1.58 -28.11
C LYS A 159 -63.34 -0.90 -29.22
N GLY A 160 -63.99 -0.01 -29.96
CA GLY A 160 -63.38 0.68 -31.09
C GLY A 160 -64.30 1.73 -31.70
N ILE A 161 -63.88 2.30 -32.82
CA ILE A 161 -64.63 3.29 -33.59
C ILE A 161 -64.63 2.87 -35.06
N HIS A 162 -65.81 2.76 -35.65
CA HIS A 162 -65.97 2.52 -37.08
C HIS A 162 -66.12 3.83 -37.85
N TYR A 163 -65.27 4.03 -38.86
CA TYR A 163 -65.24 5.19 -39.74
C TYR A 163 -65.85 4.86 -41.11
N GLY A 164 -67.17 4.94 -41.21
CA GLY A 164 -67.88 4.82 -42.48
C GLY A 164 -67.88 6.13 -43.30
N PRO A 165 -68.58 6.14 -44.46
CA PRO A 165 -68.87 7.38 -45.19
C PRO A 165 -69.80 8.34 -44.42
N ASP A 166 -70.48 7.82 -43.39
CA ASP A 166 -71.35 8.55 -42.47
C ASP A 166 -70.63 8.94 -41.16
N ILE A 167 -71.39 9.40 -40.17
CA ILE A 167 -70.88 9.75 -38.82
C ILE A 167 -70.22 8.53 -38.18
N ALA A 168 -69.03 8.72 -37.60
CA ALA A 168 -68.29 7.67 -36.91
C ALA A 168 -69.11 7.02 -35.79
N GLN A 169 -69.10 5.69 -35.75
CA GLN A 169 -69.91 4.90 -34.82
C GLN A 169 -69.04 4.23 -33.76
N PRO A 170 -69.31 4.42 -32.45
CA PRO A 170 -68.60 3.73 -31.40
C PRO A 170 -69.05 2.27 -31.33
N ILE A 171 -68.08 1.36 -31.17
CA ILE A 171 -68.27 -0.06 -30.93
C ILE A 171 -67.89 -0.33 -29.47
N ASP A 172 -68.79 -0.96 -28.71
CA ASP A 172 -68.51 -1.45 -27.37
C ASP A 172 -69.32 -2.73 -27.12
N ILE A 173 -68.64 -3.87 -27.17
CA ILE A 173 -69.26 -5.20 -27.05
C ILE A 173 -68.52 -6.00 -25.99
N ASP A 174 -69.27 -6.62 -25.07
CA ASP A 174 -68.72 -7.60 -24.13
C ASP A 174 -68.60 -8.97 -24.82
N GLY A 175 -67.39 -9.31 -25.26
CA GLY A 175 -67.08 -10.56 -25.94
C GLY A 175 -67.32 -11.82 -25.11
N SER A 176 -67.51 -11.70 -23.79
CA SER A 176 -67.87 -12.84 -22.93
C SER A 176 -69.36 -13.22 -23.02
N ARG A 177 -70.21 -12.30 -23.47
CA ARG A 177 -71.68 -12.47 -23.52
C ARG A 177 -72.19 -12.89 -24.89
N HIS A 178 -71.35 -12.84 -25.91
CA HIS A 178 -71.73 -13.08 -27.30
C HIS A 178 -70.85 -14.17 -27.93
N SER A 179 -71.42 -14.93 -28.87
CA SER A 179 -70.66 -15.94 -29.61
C SER A 179 -69.72 -15.26 -30.61
N ARG A 180 -68.60 -15.91 -30.95
CA ARG A 180 -67.64 -15.38 -31.93
C ARG A 180 -68.28 -15.11 -33.30
N CYS A 181 -69.18 -15.99 -33.75
CA CYS A 181 -69.91 -15.80 -35.01
C CYS A 181 -70.80 -14.55 -34.97
N PHE A 182 -71.56 -14.36 -33.89
CA PHE A 182 -72.40 -13.16 -33.73
C PHE A 182 -71.57 -11.88 -33.77
N ILE A 183 -70.43 -11.86 -33.09
CA ILE A 183 -69.53 -10.70 -33.07
C ILE A 183 -68.99 -10.42 -34.48
N SER A 184 -68.51 -11.44 -35.19
CA SER A 184 -68.02 -11.27 -36.56
C SER A 184 -69.10 -10.79 -37.51
N ASP A 185 -70.30 -11.39 -37.48
CA ASP A 185 -71.43 -11.02 -38.34
C ASP A 185 -71.86 -9.57 -38.07
N TYR A 186 -71.89 -9.16 -36.79
CA TYR A 186 -72.18 -7.78 -36.41
C TYR A 186 -71.13 -6.81 -36.96
N LEU A 187 -69.84 -7.09 -36.77
CA LEU A 187 -68.78 -6.21 -37.25
C LEU A 187 -68.77 -6.10 -38.79
N TRP A 188 -69.01 -7.20 -39.50
CA TRP A 188 -69.13 -7.17 -40.96
C TRP A 188 -70.39 -6.47 -41.46
N SER A 189 -71.47 -6.44 -40.69
CA SER A 189 -72.69 -5.68 -41.04
C SER A 189 -72.48 -4.16 -41.05
N LEU A 190 -71.46 -3.67 -40.34
CA LEU A 190 -71.09 -2.25 -40.34
C LEU A 190 -70.36 -1.83 -41.63
N VAL A 191 -69.72 -2.79 -42.31
CA VAL A 191 -68.94 -2.53 -43.52
C VAL A 191 -69.91 -2.42 -44.71
N PRO A 192 -69.92 -1.31 -45.46
CA PRO A 192 -70.80 -1.15 -46.61
C PRO A 192 -70.52 -2.19 -47.70
N THR A 193 -71.57 -2.87 -48.18
CA THR A 193 -71.48 -3.85 -49.27
C THR A 193 -71.88 -3.29 -50.65
N ALA A 194 -72.15 -1.98 -50.72
CA ALA A 194 -72.44 -1.28 -51.96
C ALA A 194 -71.14 -0.96 -52.72
N TRP A 195 -71.11 -1.25 -54.02
CA TRP A 195 -69.96 -1.06 -54.92
C TRP A 195 -70.18 0.13 -55.86
#